data_AF-A0A6G2QTX0-F1
#
_entry.id   AF-A0A6G2QTX0-F1
#
_cell.length_a   1.000
_cell.length_b   1.000
_cell.length_c   1.000
_cell.angle_alpha   90.00
_cell.angle_beta   90.00
_cell.angle_gamma   90.00
#
_symmetry.space_group_name_H-M   'P 1'
#
loop_
_entity.id
_entity.type
_entity.pdbx_description
1 polymer ?
#
loop_
_entity_poly.entity_id
_entity_poly.type
_entity_poly.pdbx_seq_one_letter_code
_entity_poly.pdbx_strand_id
1 'polypeptide(L)'
;ALRRAGGRTAGTDGAAGLIGNADLVVDGIVGIGGKGGLRPEAVPLADAAERARAAVVAVDLPSGVDADTGEVRGAAVRADLTVTFGTHKPGLLIDPAREYAGSVRLVDIGLDLPAEPQLQALQHADVARLLPVPAAESDKYRRGVVGIAA
;
A
#
# COMPACT_ATOMS: atom_id res chain seq x y z
N ALA A 1 -2.40 25.37 8.40
CA ALA A 1 -1.05 24.93 8.83
C ALA A 1 -0.03 25.15 7.73
N LEU A 2 -0.17 24.52 6.56
CA LEU A 2 0.73 24.64 5.40
C LEU A 2 1.20 26.08 5.09
N ARG A 3 0.26 27.00 4.81
CA ARG A 3 0.60 28.40 4.50
C ARG A 3 1.31 29.14 5.64
N ARG A 4 1.00 28.82 6.90
CA ARG A 4 1.66 29.43 8.07
C ARG A 4 3.11 28.95 8.22
N ALA A 5 3.42 27.76 7.71
CA ALA A 5 4.77 27.20 7.67
C ALA A 5 5.56 27.64 6.42
N GLY A 6 5.07 28.62 5.64
CA GLY A 6 5.70 29.08 4.41
C GLY A 6 5.38 28.24 3.16
N GLY A 7 4.47 27.26 3.29
CA GLY A 7 4.03 26.45 2.15
C GLY A 7 3.23 27.26 1.13
N ARG A 8 3.37 26.89 -0.14
CA ARG A 8 2.66 27.50 -1.26
C ARG A 8 1.57 26.55 -1.78
N THR A 9 0.52 27.12 -2.36
CA THR A 9 -0.53 26.36 -3.05
C THR A 9 -0.53 26.75 -4.51
N ALA A 10 -0.55 25.77 -5.40
CA ALA A 10 -0.71 25.96 -6.84
C ALA A 10 -1.99 25.23 -7.29
N GLY A 11 -2.57 25.68 -8.41
CA GLY A 11 -3.59 24.90 -9.12
C GLY A 11 -2.97 23.70 -9.83
N THR A 12 -3.79 22.96 -10.57
CA THR A 12 -3.32 21.88 -11.44
C THR A 12 -2.51 22.39 -12.63
N ASP A 13 -2.74 23.64 -13.05
CA ASP A 13 -1.99 24.28 -14.11
C ASP A 13 -0.53 24.49 -13.70
N GLY A 14 0.39 23.90 -14.46
CA GLY A 14 1.83 23.92 -14.17
C GLY A 14 2.28 22.96 -13.05
N ALA A 15 1.37 22.20 -12.45
CA ALA A 15 1.69 21.26 -11.37
C ALA A 15 2.74 20.21 -11.79
N ALA A 16 2.69 19.74 -13.04
CA ALA A 16 3.67 18.79 -13.57
C ALA A 16 5.12 19.32 -13.49
N GLY A 17 5.33 20.62 -13.71
CA GLY A 17 6.64 21.24 -13.58
C GLY A 17 7.10 21.36 -12.12
N LEU A 18 6.17 21.56 -11.17
CA LEU A 18 6.50 21.54 -9.75
C LEU A 18 6.84 20.13 -9.28
N ILE A 19 6.05 19.13 -9.68
CA ILE A 19 6.25 17.71 -9.36
C ILE A 19 7.58 17.22 -9.95
N GLY A 20 7.88 17.55 -11.20
CA GLY A 20 9.13 17.14 -11.86
C GLY A 20 10.40 17.72 -11.24
N ASN A 21 10.30 18.83 -10.49
CA ASN A 21 11.41 19.45 -9.77
C ASN A 21 11.42 19.11 -8.26
N ALA A 22 10.50 18.27 -7.79
CA ALA A 22 10.44 17.88 -6.39
C ALA A 22 11.43 16.74 -6.10
N ASP A 23 11.99 16.73 -4.89
CA ASP A 23 12.73 15.58 -4.37
C ASP A 23 11.80 14.53 -3.74
N LEU A 24 10.61 14.96 -3.29
CA LEU A 24 9.60 14.16 -2.61
C LEU A 24 8.20 14.60 -3.02
N VAL A 25 7.37 13.64 -3.41
CA VAL A 25 5.93 13.81 -3.65
C VAL A 25 5.18 13.06 -2.56
N VAL A 26 4.27 13.76 -1.87
CA VAL A 26 3.37 13.15 -0.90
C VAL A 26 1.99 13.08 -1.53
N ASP A 27 1.53 11.87 -1.79
CA ASP A 27 0.20 11.61 -2.31
C ASP A 27 -0.83 11.56 -1.17
N GLY A 28 -1.76 12.50 -1.23
CA GLY A 28 -2.94 12.58 -0.37
C GLY A 28 -4.16 13.07 -1.16
N ILE A 29 -4.25 12.70 -2.45
CA ILE A 29 -5.34 13.13 -3.33
C ILE A 29 -6.64 12.43 -2.89
N VAL A 30 -6.60 11.11 -2.66
CA VAL A 30 -7.74 10.29 -2.27
C VAL A 30 -7.29 9.19 -1.31
N GLY A 31 -7.91 9.11 -0.12
CA GLY A 31 -7.71 7.99 0.83
C GLY A 31 -8.83 6.93 0.74
N ILE A 32 -9.08 6.22 1.84
CA ILE A 32 -10.13 5.17 1.94
C ILE A 32 -11.55 5.58 1.56
N GLY A 33 -11.86 6.88 1.48
CA GLY A 33 -13.16 7.39 1.01
C GLY A 33 -13.32 7.42 -0.51
N GLY A 34 -12.23 7.16 -1.25
CA GLY A 34 -12.23 7.10 -2.71
C GLY A 34 -13.00 5.92 -3.27
N LYS A 35 -13.83 6.17 -4.29
CA LYS A 35 -14.47 5.11 -5.07
C LYS A 35 -14.36 5.44 -6.56
N GLY A 36 -14.14 4.41 -7.38
CA GLY A 36 -14.24 4.53 -8.84
C GLY A 36 -13.02 5.09 -9.57
N GLY A 37 -11.84 5.14 -8.92
CA GLY A 37 -10.59 5.62 -9.51
C GLY A 37 -10.34 7.12 -9.31
N LEU A 38 -9.25 7.63 -9.90
CA LEU A 38 -8.92 9.05 -9.86
C LEU A 38 -9.91 9.87 -10.69
N ARG A 39 -10.24 11.07 -10.20
CA ARG A 39 -10.97 12.05 -11.01
C ARG A 39 -10.10 12.53 -12.18
N PRO A 40 -10.67 12.90 -13.34
CA PRO A 40 -9.90 13.28 -14.53
C PRO A 40 -8.84 14.37 -14.28
N GLU A 41 -9.12 15.33 -13.40
CA GLU A 41 -8.19 16.41 -13.04
C GLU A 41 -6.96 15.93 -12.24
N ALA A 42 -7.04 14.79 -11.57
CA ALA A 42 -5.96 14.21 -10.77
C ALA A 42 -5.07 13.25 -11.58
N VAL A 43 -5.57 12.70 -12.68
CA VAL A 43 -4.82 11.76 -13.54
C VAL A 43 -3.48 12.36 -13.99
N PRO A 44 -3.40 13.60 -14.51
CA PRO A 44 -2.13 14.18 -14.92
C PRO A 44 -1.11 14.35 -13.78
N LEU A 45 -1.57 14.42 -12.52
CA LEU A 45 -0.72 14.54 -11.35
C LEU A 45 -0.06 13.19 -11.02
N ALA A 46 -0.84 12.11 -11.06
CA ALA A 46 -0.31 10.75 -10.88
C ALA A 46 0.72 10.42 -11.97
N ASP A 47 0.39 10.72 -13.21
CA ASP A 47 1.27 10.57 -14.37
C ASP A 47 2.56 11.40 -14.23
N ALA A 48 2.47 12.62 -13.71
CA ALA A 48 3.64 13.47 -13.47
C ALA A 48 4.52 12.94 -12.35
N ALA A 49 3.92 12.40 -11.28
CA ALA A 49 4.66 11.78 -10.17
C ALA A 49 5.41 10.53 -10.62
N GLU A 50 4.78 9.66 -11.42
CA GLU A 50 5.41 8.46 -11.96
C GLU A 50 6.63 8.77 -12.85
N ARG A 51 6.58 9.87 -13.61
CA ARG A 51 7.70 10.32 -14.46
C ARG A 51 8.77 11.11 -13.72
N ALA A 52 8.49 11.59 -12.52
CA ALA A 52 9.42 12.38 -11.75
C ALA A 52 10.55 11.50 -11.18
N ARG A 53 11.68 12.11 -10.83
CA ARG A 53 12.76 11.44 -10.08
C ARG A 53 12.55 11.52 -8.56
N ALA A 54 11.43 12.06 -8.14
CA ALA A 54 11.07 12.24 -6.74
C ALA A 54 10.75 10.89 -6.10
N ALA A 55 11.05 10.74 -4.82
CA ALA A 55 10.45 9.67 -4.03
C ALA A 55 8.94 9.95 -3.88
N VAL A 56 8.10 8.93 -3.98
CA VAL A 56 6.65 9.06 -3.84
C VAL A 56 6.18 8.36 -2.57
N VAL A 57 5.55 9.12 -1.67
CA VAL A 57 4.96 8.60 -0.43
C VAL A 57 3.45 8.73 -0.47
N ALA A 58 2.73 7.62 -0.48
CA ALA A 58 1.29 7.61 -0.34
C ALA A 58 0.86 7.67 1.13
N VAL A 59 -0.12 8.52 1.41
CA VAL A 59 -0.76 8.62 2.71
C VAL A 59 -2.01 7.75 2.71
N ASP A 60 -2.05 6.80 3.63
CA ASP A 60 -3.09 5.80 3.85
C ASP A 60 -3.19 4.71 2.77
N LEU A 61 -3.33 5.13 1.52
CA LEU A 61 -3.53 4.30 0.34
C LEU A 61 -3.05 5.08 -0.89
N PRO A 62 -2.37 4.47 -1.89
CA PRO A 62 -2.08 5.16 -3.14
C PRO A 62 -3.38 5.61 -3.82
N SER A 63 -3.46 6.89 -4.18
CA SER A 63 -4.68 7.46 -4.75
C SER A 63 -5.02 6.79 -6.08
N GLY A 64 -6.28 6.38 -6.23
CA GLY A 64 -6.78 5.69 -7.43
C GLY A 64 -6.94 4.18 -7.27
N VAL A 65 -6.49 3.60 -6.15
CA VAL A 65 -6.73 2.19 -5.83
C VAL A 65 -7.94 2.02 -4.90
N ASP A 66 -8.63 0.88 -5.01
CA ASP A 66 -9.72 0.51 -4.12
C ASP A 66 -9.17 -0.15 -2.83
N ALA A 67 -9.58 0.37 -1.67
CA ALA A 67 -9.06 -0.08 -0.38
C ALA A 67 -9.47 -1.53 -0.03
N ASP A 68 -10.65 -1.97 -0.45
CA ASP A 68 -11.22 -3.25 -0.04
C ASP A 68 -10.90 -4.35 -1.05
N THR A 69 -10.90 -4.03 -2.34
CA THR A 69 -10.72 -5.04 -3.41
C THR A 69 -9.31 -5.06 -3.99
N GLY A 70 -8.56 -3.97 -3.85
CA GLY A 70 -7.28 -3.79 -4.56
C GLY A 70 -7.43 -3.50 -6.06
N GLU A 71 -8.66 -3.26 -6.54
CA GLU A 71 -8.88 -2.90 -7.95
C GLU A 71 -8.33 -1.50 -8.25
N VAL A 72 -7.69 -1.37 -9.42
CA VAL A 72 -7.19 -0.09 -9.93
C VAL A 72 -7.97 0.26 -11.19
N ARG A 73 -8.78 1.31 -11.13
CA ARG A 73 -9.63 1.76 -12.26
C ARG A 73 -9.00 2.96 -12.94
N GLY A 74 -8.27 2.72 -14.03
CA GLY A 74 -7.57 3.76 -14.77
C GLY A 74 -6.21 4.09 -14.14
N ALA A 75 -5.92 5.38 -13.97
CA ALA A 75 -4.67 5.83 -13.37
C ALA A 75 -4.71 5.75 -11.84
N ALA A 76 -3.58 5.40 -11.25
CA ALA A 76 -3.35 5.46 -9.82
C ALA A 76 -1.89 5.84 -9.54
N VAL A 77 -1.65 6.43 -8.38
CA VAL A 77 -0.30 6.77 -7.93
C VAL A 77 0.46 5.49 -7.63
N ARG A 78 1.68 5.38 -8.17
CA ARG A 78 2.66 4.36 -7.76
C ARG A 78 3.58 4.98 -6.71
N ALA A 79 3.54 4.45 -5.49
CA ALA A 79 4.33 4.92 -4.37
C ALA A 79 5.55 4.03 -4.14
N ASP A 80 6.65 4.63 -3.69
CA ASP A 80 7.80 3.91 -3.14
C ASP A 80 7.52 3.44 -1.71
N LEU A 81 6.72 4.23 -0.97
CA LEU A 81 6.32 3.99 0.40
C LEU A 81 4.86 4.38 0.59
N THR A 82 4.05 3.50 1.17
CA THR A 82 2.73 3.83 1.69
C THR A 82 2.75 3.83 3.22
N VAL A 83 2.40 4.95 3.83
CA VAL A 83 2.20 5.06 5.28
C VAL A 83 0.71 4.91 5.57
N THR A 84 0.30 3.80 6.15
CA THR A 84 -1.12 3.49 6.42
C THR A 84 -1.43 3.52 7.91
N PHE A 85 -2.70 3.72 8.26
CA PHE A 85 -3.11 3.93 9.65
C PHE A 85 -4.19 2.97 10.11
N GLY A 86 -4.23 2.70 11.42
CA GLY A 86 -5.18 1.79 12.06
C GLY A 86 -4.86 0.33 11.74
N THR A 87 -5.16 -0.11 10.53
CA THR A 87 -4.87 -1.46 10.04
C THR A 87 -4.44 -1.45 8.57
N HIS A 88 -3.93 -2.58 8.10
CA HIS A 88 -3.69 -2.80 6.68
C HIS A 88 -5.04 -2.94 5.95
N LYS A 89 -5.20 -2.18 4.88
CA LYS A 89 -6.34 -2.32 3.96
C LYS A 89 -6.09 -3.55 3.08
N PRO A 90 -7.09 -4.39 2.77
CA PRO A 90 -6.90 -5.54 1.88
C PRO A 90 -6.27 -5.16 0.53
N GLY A 91 -6.64 -4.01 -0.03
CA GLY A 91 -6.06 -3.50 -1.29
C GLY A 91 -4.56 -3.21 -1.24
N LEU A 92 -3.96 -3.04 -0.06
CA LEU A 92 -2.50 -2.92 0.08
C LEU A 92 -1.78 -4.27 0.00
N LEU A 93 -2.52 -5.38 -0.01
CA LEU A 93 -2.01 -6.74 0.10
C LEU A 93 -2.35 -7.60 -1.13
N ILE A 94 -3.27 -7.14 -1.97
CA ILE A 94 -3.83 -7.89 -3.12
C ILE A 94 -3.47 -7.14 -4.42
N ASP A 95 -3.09 -7.91 -5.45
CA ASP A 95 -2.83 -7.36 -6.78
C ASP A 95 -4.12 -6.94 -7.49
N PRO A 96 -4.10 -5.87 -8.32
CA PRO A 96 -2.91 -5.11 -8.72
C PRO A 96 -2.46 -4.03 -7.74
N ALA A 97 -3.30 -3.57 -6.80
CA ALA A 97 -2.97 -2.42 -5.94
C ALA A 97 -1.71 -2.62 -5.07
N ARG A 98 -1.37 -3.86 -4.70
CA ARG A 98 -0.11 -4.16 -4.00
C ARG A 98 1.13 -3.65 -4.76
N GLU A 99 1.13 -3.71 -6.09
CA GLU A 99 2.24 -3.20 -6.91
C GLU A 99 2.35 -1.67 -6.91
N TYR A 100 1.29 -0.96 -6.52
CA TYR A 100 1.24 0.50 -6.44
C TYR A 100 1.64 1.02 -5.06
N ALA A 101 1.65 0.15 -4.04
CA ALA A 101 1.86 0.55 -2.66
C ALA A 101 3.32 0.69 -2.23
N GLY A 102 4.25 0.10 -3.00
CA GLY A 102 5.66 0.03 -2.62
C GLY A 102 5.86 -0.67 -1.27
N SER A 103 6.75 -0.13 -0.44
CA SER A 103 6.87 -0.57 0.96
C SER A 103 5.70 -0.06 1.78
N VAL A 104 5.05 -0.91 2.58
CA VAL A 104 3.93 -0.49 3.44
C VAL A 104 4.39 -0.35 4.88
N ARG A 105 4.08 0.78 5.51
CA ARG A 105 4.35 1.05 6.92
C ARG A 105 3.06 1.40 7.65
N LEU A 106 2.64 0.51 8.53
CA LEU A 106 1.54 0.78 9.46
C LEU A 106 2.02 1.67 10.60
N VAL A 107 1.37 2.81 10.78
CA VAL A 107 1.57 3.73 11.90
C VAL A 107 0.35 3.66 12.81
N ASP A 108 0.60 3.36 14.09
CA ASP A 108 -0.42 3.43 15.12
C ASP A 108 -0.76 4.89 15.43
N ILE A 109 -2.04 5.19 15.43
CA ILE A 109 -2.61 6.52 15.70
C ILE A 109 -3.59 6.49 16.88
N GLY A 110 -3.60 5.39 17.66
CA GLY A 110 -4.42 5.24 18.86
C GLY A 110 -5.88 4.89 18.57
N LEU A 111 -6.14 4.05 17.57
CA LEU A 111 -7.49 3.55 17.30
C LEU A 111 -7.75 2.24 18.04
N ASP A 112 -8.89 2.16 18.72
CA ASP A 112 -9.41 0.90 19.27
C ASP A 112 -10.04 0.08 18.15
N LEU A 113 -9.36 -0.99 17.73
CA LEU A 113 -9.81 -1.88 16.67
C LEU A 113 -10.52 -3.12 17.23
N PRO A 114 -11.44 -3.73 16.47
CA PRO A 114 -12.03 -5.02 16.84
C PRO A 114 -10.95 -6.09 17.07
N ALA A 115 -11.16 -6.94 18.08
CA ALA A 115 -10.22 -8.01 18.42
C ALA A 115 -10.09 -9.06 17.31
N GLU A 116 -11.18 -9.33 16.58
CA GLU A 116 -11.18 -10.28 15.47
C GLU A 116 -10.98 -9.55 14.13
N PRO A 117 -9.87 -9.82 13.42
CA PRO A 117 -9.64 -9.24 12.11
C PRO A 117 -10.47 -9.96 11.04
N GLN A 118 -10.93 -9.21 10.03
CA GLN A 118 -11.62 -9.79 8.86
C GLN A 118 -10.65 -10.55 7.93
N LEU A 119 -9.37 -10.18 7.93
CA LEU A 119 -8.31 -10.76 7.12
C LEU A 119 -7.00 -10.79 7.93
N GLN A 120 -6.20 -11.83 7.72
CA GLN A 120 -4.84 -11.91 8.27
C GLN A 120 -3.82 -12.08 7.15
N ALA A 121 -2.73 -11.33 7.22
CA ALA A 121 -1.59 -11.47 6.32
C ALA A 121 -0.39 -11.99 7.11
N LEU A 122 -0.07 -13.27 6.90
CA LEU A 122 1.03 -13.92 7.60
C LEU A 122 2.36 -13.25 7.28
N GLN A 123 3.10 -12.91 8.32
CA GLN A 123 4.45 -12.40 8.23
C GLN A 123 5.46 -13.55 8.38
N HIS A 124 6.74 -13.26 8.14
CA HIS A 124 7.81 -14.24 8.24
C HIS A 124 7.81 -15.01 9.57
N ALA A 125 7.61 -14.32 10.69
CA ALA A 125 7.56 -14.94 12.01
C ALA A 125 6.34 -15.86 12.21
N ASP A 126 5.20 -15.52 11.60
CA ASP A 126 4.01 -16.36 11.66
C ASP A 126 4.24 -17.64 10.88
N VAL A 127 4.79 -17.54 9.66
CA VAL A 127 5.15 -18.70 8.84
C VAL A 127 6.17 -19.58 9.55
N ALA A 128 7.21 -18.99 10.16
CA ALA A 128 8.22 -19.73 10.91
C ALA A 128 7.62 -20.53 12.08
N ARG A 129 6.61 -20.00 12.76
CA ARG A 129 5.87 -20.70 13.83
C ARG A 129 4.98 -21.83 13.33
N LEU A 130 4.50 -21.75 12.09
CA LEU A 130 3.65 -22.77 11.48
C LEU A 130 4.45 -23.97 10.96
N LEU A 131 5.74 -23.77 10.67
CA LEU A 131 6.60 -24.82 10.15
C LEU A 131 6.92 -25.86 11.24
N PRO A 132 6.67 -27.15 10.99
CA PRO A 132 7.03 -28.20 11.95
C PRO A 132 8.55 -28.32 12.06
N VAL A 133 9.06 -28.26 13.29
CA VAL A 133 10.49 -28.43 13.59
C VAL A 133 10.78 -29.89 13.94
N PRO A 134 11.68 -30.59 13.22
CA PRO A 134 12.04 -31.96 13.54
C PRO A 134 12.66 -32.09 14.94
N ALA A 135 12.19 -33.08 15.71
CA ALA A 135 12.77 -33.47 16.98
C ALA A 135 13.73 -34.66 16.80
N ALA A 136 14.42 -35.07 17.87
CA ALA A 136 15.35 -36.21 17.84
C ALA A 136 14.71 -37.51 17.31
N GLU A 137 13.42 -37.68 17.54
CA GLU A 137 12.63 -38.85 17.17
C GLU A 137 11.96 -38.73 15.78
N SER A 138 12.23 -37.67 15.02
CA SER A 138 11.64 -37.41 13.71
C SER A 138 12.32 -38.22 12.60
N ASP A 139 11.75 -39.37 12.25
CA ASP A 139 12.18 -40.20 11.12
C ASP A 139 11.36 -39.95 9.84
N LYS A 140 11.69 -40.68 8.76
CA LYS A 140 11.04 -40.56 7.44
C LYS A 140 9.56 -40.97 7.42
N TYR A 141 9.10 -41.78 8.37
CA TYR A 141 7.71 -42.21 8.48
C TYR A 141 6.91 -41.29 9.41
N ARG A 142 7.54 -40.74 10.46
CA ARG A 142 6.93 -39.74 11.36
C ARG A 142 6.73 -38.36 10.74
N ARG A 143 7.50 -38.02 9.71
CA ARG A 143 7.39 -36.74 8.98
C ARG A 143 6.34 -36.75 7.85
N GLY A 144 5.60 -37.84 7.71
CA GLY A 144 4.57 -38.01 6.68
C GLY A 144 5.14 -38.49 5.35
N VAL A 145 4.36 -39.30 4.64
CA VAL A 145 4.66 -39.76 3.28
C VAL A 145 3.45 -39.42 2.41
N VAL A 146 3.66 -38.61 1.37
CA VAL A 146 2.61 -38.21 0.42
C VAL A 146 2.81 -38.97 -0.88
N GLY A 147 1.79 -39.73 -1.29
CA GLY A 147 1.70 -40.30 -2.62
C GLY A 147 0.88 -39.37 -3.51
N ILE A 148 1.42 -38.99 -4.67
CA ILE A 148 0.71 -38.19 -5.67
C ILE A 148 0.45 -39.09 -6.87
N ALA A 149 -0.83 -39.26 -7.23
CA ALA A 149 -1.25 -39.80 -8.51
C ALA A 149 -1.95 -38.67 -9.25
N ALA A 150 -1.30 -38.17 -10.30
CA ALA A 150 -1.73 -37.03 -11.11
C ALA A 150 -1.66 -37.39 -12.60
#